data_AF-A0A4V3HWG2-F1
#
_entry.id   AF-A0A4V3HWG2-F1
#
_cell.length_a   1.000
_cell.length_b   1.000
_cell.length_c   1.000
_cell.angle_alpha   90.00
_cell.angle_beta   90.00
_cell.angle_gamma   90.00
#
_symmetry.space_group_name_H-M   'P 1'
#
loop_
_entity.id
_entity.type
_entity.pdbx_description
1 polymer ?
#
loop_
_entity_poly.entity_id
_entity_poly.type
_entity_poly.pdbx_seq_one_letter_code
_entity_poly.pdbx_strand_id
1 'polypeptide(L)'
;MKILSKEEEAEHYSVVIKGGLIGGSLGLGVGLAGVLLASRRYQAFRQLTLPFRSFLVTSSATFGAIVQADRASILYGKEKDPMFGYQDATARAVAEARANESSMQKFKEWGRENRYSIVFSSWLASMFVAFSLVSRNKYLTGPQKLVQARVYAQGLAVAMLVVTAAFEMNDAKQGAGRWETIMIVDPEDPEHKHLIEKKIHKEEYEGQDLWKDMVAAEERRIAARKASEQK
;
A
#
# COMPACT_ATOMS: atom_id res chain seq x y z
N MET A 1 4.91 -0.13 24.68
CA MET A 1 4.12 1.09 24.49
C MET A 1 4.93 2.26 25.02
N LYS A 2 5.28 3.25 24.18
CA LYS A 2 5.78 4.54 24.68
C LYS A 2 4.61 5.24 25.38
N ILE A 3 4.86 5.76 26.58
CA ILE A 3 3.89 6.60 27.28
C ILE A 3 3.99 7.98 26.63
N LEU A 4 2.95 8.37 25.90
CA LEU A 4 2.90 9.69 25.26
C LEU A 4 2.77 10.77 26.33
N SER A 5 3.42 11.91 26.11
CA SER A 5 3.13 13.11 26.90
C SER A 5 1.70 13.58 26.63
N LYS A 6 1.08 14.29 27.59
CA LYS A 6 -0.28 14.83 27.41
C LYS A 6 -0.40 15.78 26.21
N GLU A 7 0.70 16.44 25.84
CA GLU A 7 0.74 17.33 24.68
C GLU A 7 0.75 16.54 23.37
N GLU A 8 1.55 15.48 23.27
CA GLU A 8 1.59 14.60 22.10
C GLU A 8 0.28 13.84 21.90
N GLU A 9 -0.42 13.49 22.98
CA GLU A 9 -1.75 12.88 22.91
C GLU A 9 -2.80 13.84 22.34
N ALA A 10 -2.78 15.11 22.77
CA ALA A 10 -3.68 16.14 22.24
C ALA A 10 -3.37 16.46 20.77
N GLU A 11 -2.09 16.51 20.40
CA GLU A 11 -1.65 16.70 19.02
C GLU A 11 -2.12 15.52 18.14
N HIS A 12 -1.86 14.28 18.57
CA HIS A 12 -2.33 13.06 17.89
C HIS A 12 -3.85 13.05 17.72
N TYR A 13 -4.60 13.34 18.78
CA TYR A 13 -6.05 13.41 18.73
C TYR A 13 -6.53 14.42 17.70
N SER A 14 -5.93 15.61 17.64
CA SER A 14 -6.30 16.64 16.67
C SER A 14 -6.07 16.20 15.22
N VAL A 15 -4.97 15.48 14.95
CA VAL A 15 -4.62 14.96 13.62
C VAL A 15 -5.58 13.86 13.19
N VAL A 16 -5.88 12.93 14.10
CA VAL A 16 -6.83 11.83 13.86
C VAL A 16 -8.23 12.37 13.59
N ILE A 17 -8.71 13.34 14.36
CA ILE A 17 -10.03 13.96 14.16
C ILE A 17 -10.09 14.69 12.82
N LYS A 18 -9.06 15.47 12.47
CA LYS A 18 -8.99 16.13 11.15
C LYS A 18 -9.02 15.10 10.01
N GLY A 19 -8.21 14.04 10.12
CA GLY A 19 -8.19 12.95 9.15
C GLY A 19 -9.57 12.28 9.00
N GLY A 20 -10.20 11.95 10.13
CA GLY A 20 -11.53 11.36 10.16
C GLY A 20 -12.62 12.26 9.59
N LEU A 21 -12.59 13.57 9.85
CA LEU A 21 -13.54 14.53 9.28
C LEU A 21 -13.41 14.64 7.77
N ILE A 22 -12.17 14.71 7.26
CA ILE A 22 -11.90 14.75 5.81
C ILE A 22 -12.39 13.47 5.14
N GLY A 23 -11.99 12.31 5.67
CA GLY A 23 -12.38 11.01 5.13
C GLY A 23 -13.88 10.76 5.25
N GLY A 24 -14.50 11.16 6.35
CA GLY A 24 -15.93 11.05 6.58
C GLY A 24 -16.74 11.91 5.63
N SER A 25 -16.31 13.15 5.38
CA SER A 25 -16.94 14.06 4.43
C SER A 25 -16.86 13.54 2.98
N LEU A 26 -15.69 13.02 2.59
CA LEU A 26 -15.51 12.37 1.29
C LEU A 26 -16.36 11.10 1.16
N GLY A 27 -16.35 10.25 2.19
CA GLY A 27 -17.15 9.02 2.24
C GLY A 27 -18.65 9.30 2.18
N LEU A 28 -19.11 10.37 2.82
CA LEU A 28 -20.49 10.83 2.76
C LEU A 28 -20.85 11.34 1.35
N GLY A 29 -19.98 12.13 0.72
CA GLY A 29 -20.15 12.60 -0.65
C GLY A 29 -20.26 11.45 -1.65
N VAL A 30 -19.35 10.47 -1.55
CA VAL A 30 -19.37 9.25 -2.38
C VAL A 30 -20.62 8.41 -2.10
N GLY A 31 -21.00 8.23 -0.83
CA GLY A 31 -22.20 7.49 -0.44
C GLY A 31 -23.48 8.13 -1.00
N LEU A 32 -23.63 9.44 -0.88
CA LEU A 32 -24.75 10.18 -1.45
C LEU A 32 -24.78 10.09 -2.97
N ALA A 33 -23.67 10.35 -3.64
CA ALA A 33 -23.57 10.25 -5.09
C ALA A 33 -23.91 8.84 -5.58
N GLY A 34 -23.38 7.81 -4.90
CA GLY A 34 -23.66 6.41 -5.19
C GLY A 34 -25.14 6.08 -5.06
N VAL A 35 -25.79 6.46 -3.95
CA VAL A 35 -27.22 6.23 -3.74
C VAL A 35 -28.07 7.00 -4.76
N LEU A 36 -27.73 8.25 -5.09
CA LEU A 36 -28.45 9.06 -6.06
C LEU A 36 -28.34 8.50 -7.49
N LEU A 37 -27.14 8.15 -7.93
CA LEU A 37 -26.90 7.58 -9.25
C LEU A 37 -27.55 6.19 -9.38
N ALA A 38 -27.42 5.35 -8.36
CA ALA A 38 -28.06 4.03 -8.33
C ALA A 38 -29.59 4.14 -8.34
N SER A 39 -30.15 5.11 -7.61
CA SER A 39 -31.59 5.40 -7.62
C SER A 39 -32.09 5.93 -8.97
N ARG A 40 -31.27 6.68 -9.72
CA ARG A 40 -31.62 7.10 -11.09
C ARG A 40 -31.55 5.95 -12.09
N ARG A 41 -30.56 5.08 -11.97
CA ARG A 41 -30.27 4.06 -12.99
C ARG A 41 -31.00 2.74 -12.79
N TYR A 42 -31.30 2.35 -11.54
CA TYR A 42 -31.82 1.02 -11.21
C TYR A 42 -33.15 1.11 -10.45
N GLN A 43 -34.16 0.41 -10.98
CA GLN A 43 -35.52 0.39 -10.41
C GLN A 43 -35.59 -0.36 -9.07
N ALA A 44 -34.75 -1.38 -8.87
CA ALA A 44 -34.61 -2.07 -7.59
C ALA A 44 -34.10 -1.12 -6.48
N PHE A 45 -33.18 -0.22 -6.80
CA PHE A 45 -32.65 0.75 -5.84
C PHE A 45 -33.69 1.81 -5.45
N ARG A 46 -34.60 2.16 -6.38
CA ARG A 46 -35.77 3.02 -6.10
C ARG A 46 -36.79 2.40 -5.17
N GLN A 47 -36.80 1.07 -5.03
CA GLN A 47 -37.70 0.36 -4.12
C GLN A 47 -37.10 0.21 -2.71
N LEU A 48 -35.80 0.50 -2.52
CA LEU A 48 -35.18 0.48 -1.19
C LEU A 48 -35.83 1.54 -0.30
N THR A 49 -36.09 1.14 0.96
CA THR A 49 -36.66 2.02 1.98
C THR A 49 -35.69 3.14 2.34
N LEU A 50 -36.22 4.26 2.82
CA LEU A 50 -35.43 5.41 3.29
C LEU A 50 -34.37 5.01 4.33
N PRO A 51 -34.69 4.20 5.36
CA PRO A 51 -33.71 3.72 6.33
C PRO A 51 -32.54 2.98 5.69
N PHE A 52 -32.80 2.13 4.69
CA PHE A 52 -31.76 1.34 4.05
C PHE A 52 -30.84 2.22 3.19
N ARG A 53 -31.38 3.25 2.54
CA ARG A 53 -30.57 4.23 1.80
C ARG A 53 -29.70 5.06 2.74
N SER A 54 -30.28 5.53 3.85
CA SER A 54 -29.53 6.27 4.87
C SER A 54 -28.40 5.41 5.45
N PHE A 55 -28.65 4.12 5.71
CA PHE A 55 -27.63 3.18 6.17
C PHE A 55 -26.45 3.07 5.20
N LEU A 56 -26.69 2.99 3.88
CA LEU A 56 -25.61 2.91 2.89
C LEU A 56 -24.76 4.19 2.85
N VAL A 57 -25.40 5.35 2.98
CA VAL A 57 -24.71 6.65 3.02
C VAL A 57 -23.88 6.77 4.30
N THR A 58 -24.48 6.53 5.47
CA THR A 58 -23.79 6.63 6.76
C THR A 58 -22.68 5.61 6.89
N SER A 59 -22.86 4.38 6.40
CA SER A 59 -21.80 3.36 6.39
C SER A 59 -20.61 3.80 5.55
N SER A 60 -20.85 4.40 4.37
CA SER A 60 -19.77 4.92 3.51
C SER A 60 -19.02 6.07 4.19
N ALA A 61 -19.74 6.96 4.88
CA ALA A 61 -19.15 8.04 5.66
C ALA A 61 -18.29 7.51 6.82
N THR A 62 -18.84 6.60 7.63
CA THR A 62 -18.11 5.98 8.75
C THR A 62 -16.87 5.23 8.29
N PHE A 63 -16.98 4.47 7.20
CA PHE A 63 -15.84 3.77 6.61
C PHE A 63 -14.74 4.75 6.18
N GLY A 64 -15.09 5.81 5.45
CA GLY A 64 -14.15 6.84 5.04
C GLY A 64 -13.48 7.55 6.22
N ALA A 65 -14.26 7.83 7.27
CA ALA A 65 -13.75 8.45 8.49
C ALA A 65 -12.72 7.56 9.20
N ILE A 66 -13.05 6.27 9.42
CA ILE A 66 -12.16 5.33 10.11
C ILE A 66 -10.85 5.15 9.34
N VAL A 67 -10.94 4.88 8.02
CA VAL A 67 -9.74 4.61 7.21
C VAL A 67 -8.79 5.80 7.16
N GLN A 68 -9.32 7.03 7.01
CA GLN A 68 -8.46 8.21 7.00
C GLN A 68 -7.95 8.60 8.40
N ALA A 69 -8.76 8.40 9.44
CA ALA A 69 -8.31 8.60 10.82
C ALA A 69 -7.14 7.67 11.15
N ASP A 70 -7.23 6.40 10.75
CA ASP A 70 -6.19 5.40 10.98
C ASP A 70 -4.91 5.72 10.16
N ARG A 71 -5.08 6.11 8.89
CA ARG A 71 -3.95 6.58 8.07
C ARG A 71 -3.26 7.79 8.68
N ALA A 72 -4.02 8.78 9.14
CA ALA A 72 -3.47 9.97 9.79
C ALA A 72 -2.75 9.62 11.10
N SER A 73 -3.28 8.67 11.87
CA SER A 73 -2.65 8.13 13.09
C SER A 73 -1.30 7.49 12.78
N ILE A 74 -1.24 6.62 11.77
CA ILE A 74 0.00 5.94 11.36
C ILE A 74 1.03 6.95 10.83
N LEU A 75 0.60 7.91 10.01
CA LEU A 75 1.45 8.97 9.48
C LEU A 75 2.05 9.83 10.60
N TYR A 76 1.25 10.24 11.58
CA TYR A 76 1.75 10.97 12.74
C TYR A 76 2.79 10.17 13.52
N GLY A 77 2.52 8.88 13.75
CA GLY A 77 3.47 7.99 14.42
C GLY A 77 4.79 7.84 13.65
N LYS A 78 4.72 7.81 12.32
CA LYS A 78 5.89 7.81 11.44
C LYS A 78 6.67 9.13 11.54
N GLU A 79 6.01 10.27 11.39
CA GLU A 79 6.68 11.59 11.43
C GLU A 79 7.40 11.88 12.74
N LYS A 80 6.92 11.33 13.87
CA LYS A 80 7.53 11.49 15.19
C LYS A 80 8.59 10.43 15.51
N ASP A 81 8.79 9.45 14.64
CA ASP A 81 9.86 8.47 14.81
C ASP A 81 11.20 9.10 14.38
N PRO A 82 12.20 9.23 15.28
CA PRO A 82 13.51 9.78 14.94
C PRO A 82 14.23 9.03 13.82
N MET A 83 13.85 7.78 13.56
CA MET A 83 14.39 6.96 12.49
C MET A 83 13.63 7.08 11.16
N PHE A 84 12.48 7.76 11.16
CA PHE A 84 11.69 7.93 9.96
C PHE A 84 12.42 8.79 8.93
N GLY A 85 12.64 8.23 7.75
CA GLY A 85 13.42 8.86 6.69
C GLY A 85 14.94 8.79 6.86
N TYR A 86 15.46 8.00 7.81
CA TYR A 86 16.88 7.66 7.83
C TYR A 86 17.21 6.84 6.58
N GLN A 87 18.04 7.41 5.71
CA GLN A 87 18.59 6.72 4.56
C GLN A 87 20.01 6.26 4.87
N ASP A 88 20.13 4.97 5.16
CA ASP A 88 21.39 4.21 5.21
C ASP A 88 22.20 4.44 3.92
N ALA A 89 23.53 4.30 4.00
CA ALA A 89 24.42 4.38 2.84
C ALA A 89 23.97 3.43 1.70
N THR A 90 23.40 2.28 2.04
CA THR A 90 22.79 1.33 1.10
C THR A 90 21.54 1.89 0.41
N ALA A 91 20.63 2.52 1.16
CA ALA A 91 19.44 3.16 0.62
C ALA A 91 19.78 4.30 -0.36
N ARG A 92 20.85 5.06 -0.09
CA ARG A 92 21.36 6.10 -1.00
C ARG A 92 21.93 5.52 -2.28
N ALA A 93 22.73 4.46 -2.19
CA ALA A 93 23.28 3.78 -3.36
C ALA A 93 22.17 3.14 -4.23
N VAL A 94 21.11 2.61 -3.62
CA VAL A 94 19.92 2.12 -4.33
C VAL A 94 19.18 3.27 -5.01
N ALA A 95 19.02 4.41 -4.35
CA ALA A 95 18.35 5.57 -4.92
C ALA A 95 19.11 6.16 -6.12
N GLU A 96 20.44 6.21 -6.05
CA GLU A 96 21.31 6.60 -7.17
C GLU A 96 21.25 5.60 -8.34
N ALA A 97 21.25 4.29 -8.04
CA ALA A 97 21.05 3.26 -9.06
C ALA A 97 19.68 3.38 -9.74
N ARG A 98 18.61 3.61 -8.97
CA ARG A 98 17.24 3.82 -9.48
C ARG A 98 17.09 5.13 -10.27
N ALA A 99 17.89 6.16 -9.97
CA ALA A 99 17.89 7.41 -10.73
C ALA A 99 18.30 7.16 -12.19
N ASN A 100 19.28 6.29 -12.40
CA ASN A 100 19.84 5.92 -13.71
C ASN A 100 19.02 4.86 -14.47
N GLU A 101 17.94 4.31 -13.89
CA GLU A 101 17.08 3.35 -14.59
C GLU A 101 16.28 3.98 -15.73
N SER A 102 16.16 3.23 -16.83
CA SER A 102 15.31 3.59 -17.96
C SER A 102 13.82 3.63 -17.57
N SER A 103 13.02 4.45 -18.25
CA SER A 103 11.57 4.57 -17.98
C SER A 103 10.82 3.23 -18.07
N MET A 104 11.30 2.31 -18.91
CA MET A 104 10.74 0.96 -19.03
C MET A 104 11.08 0.07 -17.82
N GLN A 105 12.28 0.19 -17.26
CA GLN A 105 12.65 -0.52 -16.02
C GLN A 105 11.82 0.00 -14.85
N LYS A 106 11.72 1.33 -14.69
CA LYS A 106 10.88 1.96 -13.67
C LYS A 106 9.42 1.51 -13.73
N PHE A 107 8.85 1.37 -14.93
CA PHE A 107 7.48 0.87 -15.11
C PHE A 107 7.34 -0.60 -14.71
N LYS A 108 8.30 -1.46 -15.08
CA LYS A 108 8.31 -2.88 -14.67
C LYS A 108 8.45 -3.03 -13.16
N GLU A 109 9.33 -2.24 -12.54
CA GLU A 109 9.56 -2.20 -11.10
C GLU A 109 8.29 -1.76 -10.36
N TRP A 110 7.67 -0.66 -10.81
CA TRP A 110 6.40 -0.16 -10.28
C TRP A 110 5.29 -1.20 -10.39
N GLY A 111 5.21 -1.91 -11.53
CA GLY A 111 4.25 -3.00 -11.73
C GLY A 111 4.48 -4.18 -10.80
N ARG A 112 5.74 -4.49 -10.47
CA ARG A 112 6.12 -5.55 -9.51
C ARG A 112 5.78 -5.15 -8.07
N GLU A 113 6.02 -3.91 -7.71
CA GLU A 113 5.70 -3.34 -6.39
C GLU A 113 4.18 -3.27 -6.18
N ASN A 114 3.44 -2.82 -7.20
CA ASN A 114 1.99 -2.69 -7.16
C ASN A 114 1.25 -3.94 -7.68
N ARG A 115 1.92 -5.10 -7.77
CA ARG A 115 1.34 -6.33 -8.33
C ARG A 115 -0.01 -6.68 -7.69
N TYR A 116 -0.12 -6.50 -6.38
CA TYR A 116 -1.35 -6.77 -5.62
C TYR A 116 -2.47 -5.83 -5.98
N SER A 117 -2.19 -4.53 -5.99
CA SER A 117 -3.19 -3.53 -6.34
C SER A 117 -3.62 -3.63 -7.80
N ILE A 118 -2.71 -3.99 -8.72
CA ILE A 118 -3.03 -4.19 -10.14
C ILE A 118 -3.92 -5.42 -10.32
N VAL A 119 -3.57 -6.56 -9.72
CA VAL A 119 -4.39 -7.78 -9.82
C VAL A 119 -5.76 -7.56 -9.19
N PHE A 120 -5.81 -6.95 -8.01
CA PHE A 120 -7.06 -6.65 -7.32
C PHE A 120 -7.94 -5.66 -8.10
N SER A 121 -7.36 -4.58 -8.61
CA SER A 121 -8.11 -3.60 -9.41
C SER A 121 -8.57 -4.17 -10.75
N SER A 122 -7.75 -4.99 -11.42
CA SER A 122 -8.13 -5.67 -12.66
C SER A 122 -9.26 -6.67 -12.45
N TRP A 123 -9.26 -7.36 -11.31
CA TRP A 123 -10.35 -8.23 -10.92
C TRP A 123 -11.63 -7.46 -10.58
N LEU A 124 -11.53 -6.37 -9.81
CA LEU A 124 -12.69 -5.51 -9.55
C LEU A 124 -13.25 -4.91 -10.85
N ALA A 125 -12.38 -4.51 -11.77
CA ALA A 125 -12.77 -4.02 -13.07
C ALA A 125 -13.48 -5.10 -13.89
N SER A 126 -12.96 -6.33 -13.94
CA SER A 126 -13.57 -7.43 -14.67
C SER A 126 -14.94 -7.80 -14.09
N MET A 127 -15.09 -7.81 -12.77
CA MET A 127 -16.38 -7.97 -12.10
C MET A 127 -17.36 -6.87 -12.46
N PHE A 128 -16.92 -5.61 -12.42
CA PHE A 128 -17.77 -4.47 -12.73
C PHE A 128 -18.27 -4.54 -14.17
N VAL A 129 -17.39 -4.88 -15.11
CA VAL A 129 -17.73 -5.10 -16.52
C VAL A 129 -18.70 -6.27 -16.67
N ALA A 130 -18.42 -7.42 -16.07
CA ALA A 130 -19.28 -8.60 -16.12
C ALA A 130 -20.67 -8.31 -15.54
N PHE A 131 -20.74 -7.66 -14.38
CA PHE A 131 -21.99 -7.28 -13.75
C PHE A 131 -22.77 -6.24 -14.58
N SER A 132 -22.06 -5.27 -15.19
CA SER A 132 -22.66 -4.30 -16.10
C SER A 132 -23.28 -4.98 -17.33
N LEU A 133 -22.61 -5.97 -17.91
CA LEU A 133 -23.13 -6.76 -19.03
C LEU A 133 -24.32 -7.64 -18.62
N VAL A 134 -24.21 -8.38 -17.51
CA VAL A 134 -25.26 -9.27 -16.99
C VAL A 134 -26.50 -8.48 -16.56
N SER A 135 -26.33 -7.32 -15.94
CA SER A 135 -27.45 -6.47 -15.51
C SER A 135 -28.29 -5.96 -16.69
N ARG A 136 -27.68 -5.81 -17.89
CA ARG A 136 -28.35 -5.43 -19.14
C ARG A 136 -29.08 -6.59 -19.83
N ASN A 137 -28.81 -7.84 -19.45
CA ASN A 137 -29.45 -9.00 -20.06
C ASN A 137 -30.95 -9.09 -19.67
N LYS A 138 -31.85 -9.02 -20.67
CA LYS A 138 -33.31 -9.05 -20.50
C LYS A 138 -33.90 -10.45 -20.30
N TYR A 139 -33.13 -11.51 -20.52
CA TYR A 139 -33.64 -12.90 -20.52
C TYR A 139 -33.72 -13.54 -19.12
N LEU A 140 -33.38 -12.82 -18.04
CA LEU A 140 -33.43 -13.31 -16.66
C LEU A 140 -34.43 -12.50 -15.82
N THR A 141 -35.31 -13.20 -15.08
CA THR A 141 -36.26 -12.55 -14.16
C THR A 141 -35.54 -11.95 -12.94
N GLY A 142 -36.11 -10.90 -12.34
CA GLY A 142 -35.51 -10.20 -11.19
C GLY A 142 -35.10 -11.10 -10.02
N PRO A 143 -35.93 -12.08 -9.59
CA PRO A 143 -35.57 -13.03 -8.54
C PRO A 143 -34.39 -13.94 -8.90
N GLN A 144 -34.30 -14.39 -10.16
CA GLN A 144 -33.18 -15.24 -10.62
C GLN A 144 -31.84 -14.49 -10.58
N LYS A 145 -31.83 -13.21 -10.96
CA LYS A 145 -30.65 -12.35 -10.87
C LYS A 145 -30.15 -12.20 -9.43
N LEU A 146 -31.06 -12.13 -8.45
CA LEU A 146 -30.71 -11.96 -7.05
C LEU A 146 -30.04 -13.21 -6.46
N VAL A 147 -30.57 -14.40 -6.78
CA VAL A 147 -29.98 -15.67 -6.36
C VAL A 147 -28.61 -15.88 -6.99
N GLN A 148 -28.49 -15.61 -8.30
CA GLN A 148 -27.21 -15.68 -9.00
C GLN A 148 -26.19 -14.69 -8.42
N ALA A 149 -26.59 -13.46 -8.14
CA ALA A 149 -25.71 -12.45 -7.56
C ALA A 149 -25.14 -12.90 -6.20
N ARG A 150 -25.92 -13.59 -5.35
CA ARG A 150 -25.44 -14.12 -4.07
C ARG A 150 -24.41 -15.22 -4.25
N VAL A 151 -24.68 -16.18 -5.15
CA VAL A 151 -23.74 -17.28 -5.45
C VAL A 151 -22.44 -16.72 -6.05
N TYR A 152 -22.54 -15.75 -6.95
CA TYR A 152 -21.37 -15.06 -7.49
C TYR A 152 -20.60 -14.35 -6.38
N ALA A 153 -21.25 -13.57 -5.51
CA ALA A 153 -20.57 -12.88 -4.42
C ALA A 153 -19.83 -13.85 -3.47
N GLN A 154 -20.46 -14.97 -3.13
CA GLN A 154 -19.85 -15.99 -2.27
C GLN A 154 -18.68 -16.71 -2.94
N GLY A 155 -18.84 -17.18 -4.18
CA GLY A 155 -17.75 -17.82 -4.92
C GLY A 155 -16.55 -16.88 -5.13
N LEU A 156 -16.84 -15.60 -5.19
CA LEU A 156 -15.86 -14.55 -5.44
C LEU A 156 -15.10 -14.15 -4.18
N ALA A 157 -15.74 -14.16 -3.02
CA ALA A 157 -15.05 -14.07 -1.73
C ALA A 157 -14.07 -15.24 -1.55
N VAL A 158 -14.50 -16.47 -1.88
CA VAL A 158 -13.64 -17.65 -1.82
C VAL A 158 -12.47 -17.54 -2.81
N ALA A 159 -12.74 -17.13 -4.06
CA ALA A 159 -11.70 -16.90 -5.04
C ALA A 159 -10.67 -15.86 -4.55
N MET A 160 -11.12 -14.78 -3.91
CA MET A 160 -10.22 -13.76 -3.35
C MET A 160 -9.33 -14.34 -2.24
N LEU A 161 -9.88 -15.15 -1.34
CA LEU A 161 -9.07 -15.84 -0.31
C LEU A 161 -8.02 -16.77 -0.93
N VAL A 162 -8.39 -17.53 -1.96
CA VAL A 162 -7.47 -18.41 -2.69
C VAL A 162 -6.38 -17.63 -3.39
N VAL A 163 -6.74 -16.51 -4.05
CA VAL A 163 -5.77 -15.63 -4.73
C VAL A 163 -4.79 -15.05 -3.72
N THR A 164 -5.27 -14.49 -2.61
CA THR A 164 -4.41 -13.97 -1.53
C THR A 164 -3.46 -15.05 -0.99
N ALA A 165 -3.98 -16.25 -0.71
CA ALA A 165 -3.17 -17.36 -0.19
C ALA A 165 -2.14 -17.87 -1.21
N ALA A 166 -2.52 -18.00 -2.49
CA ALA A 166 -1.61 -18.42 -3.55
C ALA A 166 -0.48 -17.40 -3.76
N PHE A 167 -0.78 -16.12 -3.62
CA PHE A 167 0.23 -15.07 -3.68
C PHE A 167 1.14 -15.04 -2.45
N GLU A 168 0.61 -15.20 -1.25
CA GLU A 168 1.41 -15.33 -0.02
C GLU A 168 2.37 -16.52 -0.09
N MET A 169 1.91 -17.66 -0.63
CA MET A 169 2.76 -18.82 -0.90
C MET A 169 3.83 -18.54 -1.98
N ASN A 170 3.51 -17.78 -3.02
CA ASN A 170 4.48 -17.42 -4.06
C ASN A 170 5.53 -16.44 -3.52
N ASP A 171 5.13 -15.47 -2.70
CA ASP A 171 6.04 -14.56 -2.01
C ASP A 171 6.97 -15.31 -1.06
N ALA A 172 6.43 -16.27 -0.30
CA ALA A 172 7.22 -17.15 0.56
C ALA A 172 8.24 -17.98 -0.24
N LYS A 173 7.89 -18.42 -1.46
CA LYS A 173 8.79 -19.19 -2.35
C LYS A 173 9.84 -18.35 -3.06
N GLN A 174 9.53 -17.10 -3.41
CA GLN A 174 10.47 -16.21 -4.11
C GLN A 174 11.54 -15.61 -3.19
N GLY A 175 11.51 -15.88 -1.88
CA GLY A 175 12.58 -15.48 -0.96
C GLY A 175 12.74 -13.97 -0.83
N ALA A 176 11.74 -13.19 -1.24
CA ALA A 176 11.74 -11.72 -1.28
C ALA A 176 11.73 -11.05 0.11
N GLY A 177 12.05 -11.81 1.17
CA GLY A 177 11.97 -11.36 2.55
C GLY A 177 13.27 -10.77 3.11
N ARG A 178 14.46 -11.06 2.54
CA ARG A 178 15.75 -10.63 3.16
C ARG A 178 16.81 -10.06 2.21
N TRP A 179 16.78 -10.33 0.91
CA TRP A 179 17.84 -9.88 0.00
C TRP A 179 17.24 -9.41 -1.34
N GLU A 180 17.59 -8.20 -1.76
CA GLU A 180 17.23 -7.60 -3.05
C GLU A 180 18.51 -7.56 -3.92
N THR A 181 18.48 -8.21 -5.08
CA THR A 181 19.58 -8.11 -6.06
C THR A 181 19.37 -6.85 -6.87
N ILE A 182 20.21 -5.84 -6.68
CA ILE A 182 20.20 -4.63 -7.51
C ILE A 182 21.43 -4.61 -8.41
N MET A 183 21.24 -4.08 -9.61
CA MET A 183 22.33 -3.82 -10.56
C MET A 183 22.95 -2.46 -10.20
N ILE A 184 24.21 -2.46 -9.76
CA ILE A 184 24.94 -1.23 -9.43
C ILE A 184 25.96 -0.98 -10.53
N VAL A 185 26.14 0.27 -10.94
CA VAL A 185 27.21 0.67 -11.84
C VAL A 185 28.56 0.44 -11.14
N ASP A 186 29.49 -0.26 -11.80
CA ASP A 186 30.79 -0.60 -11.26
C ASP A 186 31.56 0.64 -10.76
N PRO A 187 31.88 0.75 -9.46
CA PRO A 187 32.62 1.88 -8.90
C PRO A 187 34.07 2.01 -9.41
N GLU A 188 34.65 0.96 -9.99
CA GLU A 188 36.02 0.95 -10.49
C GLU A 188 36.12 1.21 -12.00
N ASP A 189 34.99 1.40 -12.70
CA ASP A 189 34.93 1.68 -14.13
C ASP A 189 34.76 3.20 -14.40
N PRO A 190 35.78 3.91 -14.93
CA PRO A 190 35.67 5.33 -15.24
C PRO A 190 34.59 5.64 -16.29
N GLU A 191 34.16 4.67 -17.10
CA GLU A 191 33.13 4.86 -18.13
C GLU A 191 31.69 4.58 -17.66
N HIS A 192 31.48 4.08 -16.43
CA HIS A 192 30.15 3.78 -15.87
C HIS A 192 29.30 2.83 -16.74
N LYS A 193 29.92 1.90 -17.48
CA LYS A 193 29.20 1.05 -18.46
C LYS A 193 28.85 -0.33 -17.92
N HIS A 194 29.59 -0.83 -16.95
CA HIS A 194 29.40 -2.18 -16.41
C HIS A 194 28.46 -2.18 -15.20
N LEU A 195 27.41 -3.01 -15.27
CA LEU A 195 26.46 -3.24 -14.18
C LEU A 195 26.87 -4.50 -13.42
N ILE A 196 27.18 -4.38 -12.13
CA ILE A 196 27.48 -5.50 -11.23
C ILE A 196 26.22 -5.88 -10.45
N GLU A 197 25.92 -7.18 -10.41
CA GLU A 197 24.89 -7.75 -9.54
C GLU A 197 25.36 -7.70 -8.08
N LYS A 198 24.75 -6.82 -7.27
CA LYS A 198 24.99 -6.79 -5.83
C LYS A 198 23.74 -7.25 -5.08
N LYS A 199 23.89 -8.31 -4.28
CA LYS A 199 22.87 -8.73 -3.31
C LYS A 199 22.95 -7.81 -2.10
N ILE A 200 21.94 -6.97 -1.93
CA ILE A 200 21.83 -6.05 -0.79
C ILE A 200 20.73 -6.56 0.14
N HIS A 201 20.97 -6.46 1.45
CA HIS A 201 19.95 -6.80 2.44
C HIS A 201 18.80 -5.81 2.31
N LYS A 202 17.58 -6.33 2.22
CA LYS A 202 16.39 -5.48 2.23
C LYS A 202 15.97 -5.29 3.67
N GLU A 203 15.97 -4.05 4.14
CA GLU A 203 15.47 -3.73 5.48
C GLU A 203 13.98 -4.13 5.60
N GLU A 204 13.64 -4.86 6.65
CA GLU A 204 12.26 -5.20 7.04
C GLU A 204 11.53 -3.97 7.62
N TYR A 205 12.28 -3.03 8.21
CA TYR A 205 11.79 -1.75 8.72
C TYR A 205 12.91 -0.69 8.65
N GLU A 206 12.53 0.59 8.48
CA GLU A 206 13.49 1.70 8.39
C GLU A 206 14.42 1.73 9.62
N GLY A 207 15.73 1.69 9.38
CA GLY A 207 16.75 1.75 10.44
C GLY A 207 17.13 0.39 11.04
N GLN A 208 16.71 -0.72 10.45
CA GLN A 208 17.16 -2.06 10.86
C GLN A 208 18.67 -2.23 10.77
N ASP A 209 19.32 -1.61 9.77
CA ASP A 209 20.76 -1.73 9.55
C ASP A 209 21.59 -0.56 10.12
N LEU A 210 20.94 0.39 10.83
CA LEU A 210 21.60 1.53 11.49
C LEU A 210 22.78 1.11 12.39
N TRP A 211 22.65 0.00 13.10
CA TRP A 211 23.73 -0.50 13.96
C TRP A 211 24.94 -0.98 13.15
N LYS A 212 24.75 -1.52 11.94
CA LYS A 212 25.84 -1.93 11.05
C LYS A 212 26.62 -0.71 10.59
N ASP A 213 25.91 0.36 10.23
CA ASP A 213 26.51 1.65 9.88
C ASP A 213 27.32 2.25 11.05
N MET A 214 26.77 2.21 12.27
CA MET A 214 27.46 2.67 13.47
C MET A 214 28.73 1.86 13.75
N VAL A 215 28.67 0.53 13.62
CA VAL A 215 29.83 -0.36 13.79
C VAL A 215 30.88 -0.09 12.72
N ALA A 216 30.48 0.01 11.45
CA ALA A 216 31.40 0.29 10.35
C ALA A 216 32.08 1.66 10.50
N ALA A 217 31.35 2.67 10.99
CA ALA A 217 31.91 3.99 11.30
C ALA A 217 32.96 3.92 12.43
N GLU A 218 32.71 3.13 13.46
CA GLU A 218 33.65 2.96 14.58
C GLU A 218 34.88 2.13 14.18
N GLU A 219 34.71 1.08 13.37
CA GLU A 219 35.83 0.33 12.78
C GLU A 219 36.75 1.22 11.94
N ARG A 220 36.18 2.13 11.14
CA ARG A 220 36.96 3.14 10.38
C ARG A 220 37.74 4.08 11.31
N ARG A 221 37.15 4.51 12.42
CA ARG A 221 37.85 5.35 13.43
C ARG A 221 39.00 4.61 14.10
N ILE A 222 38.79 3.34 14.47
CA ILE A 222 39.84 2.51 15.06
C ILE A 222 40.97 2.27 14.06
N ALA A 223 40.64 1.98 12.79
CA ALA A 223 41.63 1.82 11.73
C ALA A 223 42.45 3.11 11.51
N ALA A 224 41.79 4.27 11.49
CA ALA A 224 42.46 5.57 11.38
C ALA A 224 43.42 5.85 12.56
N ARG A 225 43.02 5.52 13.79
CA ARG A 225 43.89 5.63 14.98
C ARG A 225 45.10 4.71 14.88
N LYS A 226 44.90 3.44 14.51
CA LYS A 226 46.00 2.48 14.30
C LYS A 226 46.97 2.94 13.21
N ALA A 227 46.45 3.50 12.12
CA ALA A 227 47.27 4.04 11.04
C ALA A 227 48.07 5.28 11.46
N SER A 228 47.56 6.08 12.41
CA SER A 228 48.30 7.21 12.99
C SER A 228 49.34 6.79 14.03
N GLU A 229 49.15 5.67 14.74
CA GLU A 229 50.13 5.12 15.69
C GLU A 229 51.27 4.35 15.01
N GLN A 230 51.09 3.92 13.77
CA GLN A 230 52.10 3.22 12.96
C GLN A 230 52.98 4.14 12.11
N LYS A 231 52.77 5.47 12.17
CA LYS A 231 53.63 6.49 11.56
C LYS A 231 54.52 7.14 12.61
#